data_AF-A0A924C5Y9-F1
#
_entry.id   AF-A0A924C5Y9-F1
#
_cell.length_a   1.000
_cell.length_b   1.000
_cell.length_c   1.000
_cell.angle_alpha   90.00
_cell.angle_beta   90.00
_cell.angle_gamma   90.00
#
_symmetry.space_group_name_H-M   'P 1'
#
loop_
_entity.id
_entity.type
_entity.pdbx_description
1 polymer ?
#
loop_
_entity_poly.entity_id
_entity_poly.type
_entity_poly.pdbx_seq_one_letter_code
_entity_poly.pdbx_strand_id
1 'polypeptide(L)'
;MPFARIACRFLYPALAIVIAVPAGAAPFCPTEAADPVAPPILALKERAALQDGWLKQRLDTIVPALMRKHGIDIWVLVAREYLEDPVMATMLDAESFSARRRTILVFFDPGEGNPVERLTVSRYGLGGLFNPVWDPAKQPDQWAALAEVIAARHPQKIGLDVSPLSAFADGLTASQQAGVLGALTPDQRARVVSAEPLAIGWLQTRTSAEMATYPDIVRTAHAI
;
A
#
# COMPACT_ATOMS: atom_id res chain seq x y z
N MET A 1 -71.87 26.71 -45.80
CA MET A 1 -71.31 28.04 -45.53
C MET A 1 -70.62 28.00 -44.17
N PRO A 2 -69.43 28.59 -43.98
CA PRO A 2 -68.15 28.05 -44.41
C PRO A 2 -67.33 27.40 -43.29
N PHE A 3 -66.36 26.61 -43.71
CA PHE A 3 -65.30 25.95 -42.95
C PHE A 3 -64.36 26.97 -42.27
N ALA A 4 -64.03 26.76 -41.00
CA ALA A 4 -62.86 27.34 -40.35
C ALA A 4 -61.89 26.22 -39.95
N ARG A 5 -60.83 26.03 -40.75
CA ARG A 5 -59.70 25.15 -40.40
C ARG A 5 -58.75 25.94 -39.51
N ILE A 6 -58.69 25.59 -38.22
CA ILE A 6 -57.65 26.06 -37.30
C ILE A 6 -56.45 25.13 -37.46
N ALA A 7 -55.40 25.60 -38.15
CA ALA A 7 -54.13 24.91 -38.22
C ALA A 7 -53.31 25.22 -36.95
N CYS A 8 -53.29 24.30 -36.00
CA CYS A 8 -52.43 24.38 -34.83
C CYS A 8 -51.02 23.92 -35.24
N ARG A 9 -50.12 24.87 -35.53
CA ARG A 9 -48.68 24.61 -35.70
C ARG A 9 -48.08 24.32 -34.33
N PHE A 10 -47.85 23.05 -34.02
CA PHE A 10 -46.96 22.66 -32.94
C PHE A 10 -45.51 22.92 -33.38
N LEU A 11 -44.92 24.04 -32.92
CA LEU A 11 -43.47 24.20 -32.91
C LEU A 11 -42.93 23.29 -31.80
N TYR A 12 -42.32 22.15 -32.16
CA TYR A 12 -41.42 21.44 -31.26
C TYR A 12 -40.09 22.20 -31.24
N PRO A 13 -39.64 22.76 -30.09
CA PRO A 13 -38.25 23.20 -29.99
C PRO A 13 -37.38 21.95 -29.98
N ALA A 14 -36.52 21.81 -30.98
CA ALA A 14 -35.45 20.82 -30.98
C ALA A 14 -34.50 21.19 -29.83
N LEU A 15 -34.62 20.48 -28.70
CA LEU A 15 -33.71 20.61 -27.58
C LEU A 15 -32.40 19.93 -27.97
N ALA A 16 -31.45 20.71 -28.47
CA ALA A 16 -30.09 20.25 -28.72
C ALA A 16 -29.42 19.99 -27.36
N ILE A 17 -29.28 18.71 -27.00
CA ILE A 17 -28.46 18.30 -25.87
C ILE A 17 -27.00 18.53 -26.27
N VAL A 18 -26.40 19.61 -25.75
CA VAL A 18 -24.97 19.84 -25.82
C VAL A 18 -24.32 18.90 -24.82
N ILE A 19 -23.80 17.76 -25.30
CA ILE A 19 -22.91 16.92 -24.52
C ILE A 19 -21.60 17.69 -24.39
N ALA A 20 -21.38 18.30 -23.24
CA ALA A 20 -20.09 18.90 -22.90
C ALA A 20 -19.06 17.76 -22.77
N VAL A 21 -18.24 17.60 -23.81
CA VAL A 21 -17.05 16.75 -23.74
C VAL A 21 -16.08 17.43 -22.77
N PRO A 22 -15.65 16.78 -21.67
CA PRO A 22 -14.70 17.37 -20.76
C PRO A 22 -13.38 17.57 -21.51
N ALA A 23 -12.97 18.83 -21.67
CA ALA A 23 -11.66 19.20 -22.16
C ALA A 23 -10.61 18.75 -21.13
N GLY A 24 -10.01 17.58 -21.34
CA GLY A 24 -9.00 17.05 -20.42
C GLY A 24 -8.35 15.74 -20.84
N ALA A 25 -8.97 14.96 -21.73
CA ALA A 25 -8.31 13.80 -22.32
C ALA A 25 -7.78 14.17 -23.71
N ALA A 26 -6.46 14.31 -23.84
CA ALA A 26 -5.84 14.31 -25.16
C ALA A 26 -6.27 13.02 -25.89
N PRO A 27 -6.65 13.08 -27.17
CA PRO A 27 -7.03 11.89 -27.92
C PRO A 27 -5.88 10.89 -27.91
N PHE A 28 -6.21 9.62 -27.67
CA PHE A 28 -5.26 8.52 -27.79
C PHE A 28 -4.68 8.53 -29.22
N CYS A 29 -3.43 8.99 -29.36
CA CYS A 29 -2.70 8.99 -30.62
C CYS A 29 -2.00 7.62 -30.76
N PRO A 30 -2.42 6.76 -31.70
CA PRO A 30 -1.78 5.45 -31.89
C PRO A 30 -0.39 5.57 -32.51
N THR A 31 0.00 6.76 -32.96
CA THR A 31 1.35 7.06 -33.46
C THR A 31 2.20 7.59 -32.32
N GLU A 32 3.15 6.78 -31.90
CA GLU A 32 4.23 7.19 -31.00
C GLU A 32 5.02 8.33 -31.67
N ALA A 33 5.21 9.44 -30.94
CA ALA A 33 6.06 10.51 -31.42
C ALA A 33 7.51 9.99 -31.50
N ALA A 34 8.18 10.19 -32.63
CA ALA A 34 9.54 9.67 -32.84
C ALA A 34 10.57 10.23 -31.84
N ASP A 35 10.31 11.43 -31.27
CA ASP A 35 11.14 12.08 -30.26
C ASP A 35 10.23 12.86 -29.26
N PRO A 36 9.63 12.19 -28.26
CA PRO A 36 8.80 12.88 -27.29
C PRO A 36 9.65 13.79 -26.39
N VAL A 37 9.18 15.00 -26.11
CA VAL A 37 9.83 15.87 -25.12
C VAL A 37 9.69 15.24 -23.74
N ALA A 38 10.83 14.94 -23.11
CA ALA A 38 10.85 14.41 -21.75
C ALA A 38 10.26 15.43 -20.74
N PRO A 39 9.39 14.99 -19.81
CA PRO A 39 8.96 15.85 -18.72
C PRO A 39 10.16 16.23 -17.83
N PRO A 40 10.10 17.39 -17.14
CA PRO A 40 11.18 17.79 -16.24
C PRO A 40 11.36 16.77 -15.11
N ILE A 41 12.61 16.38 -14.86
CA ILE A 41 12.94 15.46 -13.76
C ILE A 41 12.96 16.24 -12.44
N LEU A 42 12.12 15.80 -11.50
CA LEU A 42 12.02 16.37 -10.16
C LEU A 42 13.35 16.32 -9.40
N ALA A 43 13.60 17.32 -8.56
CA ALA A 43 14.74 17.31 -7.64
C ALA A 43 14.61 16.14 -6.64
N LEU A 44 15.74 15.65 -6.11
CA LEU A 44 15.74 14.47 -5.22
C LEU A 44 14.81 14.63 -3.99
N LYS A 45 14.74 15.83 -3.41
CA LYS A 45 13.85 16.12 -2.27
C LYS A 45 12.37 16.06 -2.65
N GLU A 46 12.01 16.54 -3.83
CA GLU A 46 10.63 16.50 -4.33
C GLU A 46 10.22 15.07 -4.68
N ARG A 47 11.16 14.28 -5.21
CA ARG A 47 10.97 12.84 -5.45
C ARG A 47 10.71 12.08 -4.15
N ALA A 48 11.49 12.34 -3.11
CA ALA A 48 11.31 11.73 -1.80
C ALA A 48 9.91 12.05 -1.23
N ALA A 49 9.52 13.33 -1.24
CA ALA A 49 8.20 13.75 -0.78
C ALA A 49 7.04 13.11 -1.57
N LEU A 50 7.19 12.96 -2.90
CA LEU A 50 6.21 12.28 -3.74
C LEU A 50 6.10 10.79 -3.41
N GLN A 51 7.24 10.11 -3.26
CA GLN A 51 7.30 8.69 -2.90
C GLN A 51 6.67 8.44 -1.52
N ASP A 52 7.00 9.25 -0.52
CA ASP A 52 6.42 9.14 0.82
C ASP A 52 4.93 9.43 0.84
N GLY A 53 4.47 10.39 0.02
CA GLY A 53 3.06 10.66 -0.19
C GLY A 53 2.31 9.45 -0.76
N TRP A 54 2.85 8.79 -1.78
CA TRP A 54 2.30 7.55 -2.33
C TRP A 54 2.36 6.41 -1.32
N LEU A 55 3.48 6.23 -0.64
CA LEU A 55 3.62 5.20 0.39
C LEU A 55 2.57 5.38 1.48
N LYS A 56 2.37 6.60 1.98
CA LYS A 56 1.30 6.91 2.93
C LYS A 56 -0.07 6.54 2.39
N GLN A 57 -0.41 6.96 1.18
CA GLN A 57 -1.69 6.63 0.55
C GLN A 57 -1.89 5.11 0.44
N ARG A 58 -0.85 4.38 0.02
CA ARG A 58 -0.89 2.92 -0.11
C ARG A 58 -1.11 2.25 1.26
N LEU A 59 -0.39 2.69 2.30
CA LEU A 59 -0.56 2.18 3.66
C LEU A 59 -1.98 2.47 4.20
N ASP A 60 -2.55 3.63 3.88
CA ASP A 60 -3.88 4.03 4.35
C ASP A 60 -5.04 3.31 3.61
N THR A 61 -4.80 2.79 2.40
CA THR A 61 -5.86 2.27 1.53
C THR A 61 -5.71 0.80 1.17
N ILE A 62 -4.50 0.37 0.78
CA ILE A 62 -4.23 -0.99 0.29
C ILE A 62 -4.14 -1.96 1.48
N VAL A 63 -3.38 -1.62 2.52
CA VAL A 63 -3.17 -2.52 3.66
C VAL A 63 -4.50 -2.90 4.34
N PRO A 64 -5.38 -1.94 4.72
CA PRO A 64 -6.68 -2.28 5.30
C PRO A 64 -7.54 -3.14 4.37
N ALA A 65 -7.56 -2.83 3.06
CA ALA A 65 -8.34 -3.60 2.10
C ALA A 65 -7.85 -5.06 2.01
N LEU A 66 -6.54 -5.30 2.01
CA LEU A 66 -5.97 -6.64 1.96
C LEU A 66 -6.20 -7.42 3.25
N MET A 67 -5.93 -6.82 4.41
CA MET A 67 -6.14 -7.46 5.72
C MET A 67 -7.59 -7.93 5.89
N ARG A 68 -8.56 -7.08 5.56
CA ARG A 68 -10.00 -7.41 5.62
C ARG A 68 -10.41 -8.48 4.63
N LYS A 69 -9.94 -8.35 3.39
CA LYS A 69 -10.25 -9.31 2.31
C LYS A 69 -9.81 -10.73 2.67
N HIS A 70 -8.67 -10.87 3.34
CA HIS A 70 -8.10 -12.17 3.69
C HIS A 70 -8.35 -12.57 5.15
N GLY A 71 -9.01 -11.71 5.94
CA GLY A 71 -9.33 -11.93 7.35
C GLY A 71 -8.08 -12.19 8.19
N ILE A 72 -7.04 -11.36 8.00
CA ILE A 72 -5.80 -11.37 8.79
C ILE A 72 -5.84 -10.17 9.73
N ASP A 73 -5.86 -10.44 11.03
CA ASP A 73 -6.03 -9.40 12.05
C ASP A 73 -4.72 -8.70 12.36
N ILE A 74 -3.62 -9.45 12.41
CA ILE A 74 -2.26 -8.91 12.55
C ILE A 74 -1.39 -9.36 11.38
N TRP A 75 -0.65 -8.44 10.78
CA TRP A 75 0.41 -8.75 9.82
C TRP A 75 1.76 -8.28 10.35
N VAL A 76 2.71 -9.22 10.48
CA VAL A 76 4.04 -8.94 11.01
C VAL A 76 5.07 -9.08 9.89
N LEU A 77 5.82 -8.00 9.67
CA LEU A 77 6.97 -7.95 8.76
C LEU A 77 8.24 -7.77 9.59
N VAL A 78 9.27 -8.56 9.30
CA VAL A 78 10.55 -8.50 10.01
C VAL A 78 11.67 -8.28 9.02
N ALA A 79 12.47 -7.25 9.25
CA ALA A 79 13.74 -7.03 8.55
C ALA A 79 14.90 -7.13 9.50
N ARG A 80 16.04 -7.52 8.92
CA ARG A 80 17.36 -7.23 9.44
C ARG A 80 17.99 -6.20 8.51
N GLU A 81 18.84 -5.34 9.06
CA GLU A 81 19.66 -4.43 8.27
C GLU A 81 20.38 -5.18 7.15
N TYR A 82 20.20 -4.70 5.92
CA TYR A 82 20.73 -5.27 4.67
C TYR A 82 20.12 -6.62 4.25
N LEU A 83 19.07 -7.07 4.93
CA LEU A 83 18.30 -8.25 4.58
C LEU A 83 16.84 -8.04 5.00
N GLU A 84 16.21 -7.10 4.31
CA GLU A 84 14.79 -6.82 4.42
C GLU A 84 13.96 -7.92 3.75
N ASP A 85 12.80 -8.18 4.33
CA ASP A 85 11.73 -8.85 3.60
C ASP A 85 11.38 -8.03 2.32
N PRO A 86 11.12 -8.68 1.15
CA PRO A 86 10.83 -7.98 -0.10
C PRO A 86 9.68 -6.98 -0.03
N VAL A 87 8.65 -7.27 0.77
CA VAL A 87 7.54 -6.35 1.01
C VAL A 87 8.01 -5.19 1.86
N MET A 88 8.69 -5.48 2.97
CA MET A 88 9.16 -4.48 3.91
C MET A 88 10.11 -3.45 3.30
N ALA A 89 10.98 -3.88 2.37
CA ALA A 89 11.88 -2.98 1.63
C ALA A 89 11.13 -1.87 0.88
N THR A 90 9.88 -2.13 0.49
CA THR A 90 9.01 -1.15 -0.21
C THR A 90 8.15 -0.31 0.74
N MET A 91 8.25 -0.54 2.06
CA MET A 91 7.53 0.19 3.10
C MET A 91 8.41 1.18 3.88
N LEU A 92 9.69 1.27 3.52
CA LEU A 92 10.61 2.28 4.05
C LEU A 92 10.32 3.63 3.37
N ASP A 93 10.43 4.72 4.14
CA ASP A 93 10.38 6.07 3.60
C ASP A 93 11.57 6.34 2.66
N ALA A 94 11.42 7.29 1.75
CA ALA A 94 12.37 7.55 0.68
C ALA A 94 13.78 7.97 1.17
N GLU A 95 13.89 8.47 2.41
CA GLU A 95 15.16 8.83 3.03
C GLU A 95 15.83 7.66 3.76
N SER A 96 15.12 6.54 3.95
CA SER A 96 15.64 5.33 4.57
C SER A 96 16.29 4.41 3.53
N PHE A 97 17.63 4.33 3.58
CA PHE A 97 18.39 3.42 2.71
C PHE A 97 18.14 1.93 3.01
N SER A 98 17.98 1.57 4.29
CA SER A 98 17.76 0.20 4.77
C SER A 98 17.03 0.21 6.11
N ALA A 99 16.43 -0.93 6.46
CA ALA A 99 15.85 -1.12 7.79
C ALA A 99 16.97 -1.11 8.83
N ARG A 100 16.96 -0.18 9.78
CA ARG A 100 18.03 -0.09 10.79
C ARG A 100 17.93 -1.24 11.80
N ARG A 101 19.01 -2.01 11.99
CA ARG A 101 19.07 -3.19 12.88
C ARG A 101 17.93 -4.18 12.62
N ARG A 102 17.25 -4.67 13.67
CA ARG A 102 16.01 -5.42 13.56
C ARG A 102 14.85 -4.45 13.61
N THR A 103 14.12 -4.33 12.50
CA THR A 103 12.87 -3.60 12.44
C THR A 103 11.75 -4.61 12.31
N ILE A 104 10.70 -4.46 13.11
CA ILE A 104 9.50 -5.30 13.07
C ILE A 104 8.33 -4.36 12.88
N LEU A 105 7.69 -4.39 11.71
CA LEU A 105 6.46 -3.66 11.48
C LEU A 105 5.29 -4.57 11.83
N VAL A 106 4.31 -4.00 12.50
CA VAL A 106 3.08 -4.69 12.88
C VAL A 106 1.92 -3.85 12.40
N PHE A 107 1.11 -4.43 11.52
CA PHE A 107 -0.21 -3.92 11.23
C PHE A 107 -1.22 -4.66 12.09
N PHE A 108 -2.20 -3.94 12.65
CA PHE A 108 -3.33 -4.54 13.34
C PHE A 108 -4.62 -3.94 12.80
N ASP A 109 -5.52 -4.78 12.30
CA ASP A 109 -6.89 -4.38 11.96
C ASP A 109 -7.81 -4.70 13.13
N PRO A 110 -8.28 -3.68 13.88
CA PRO A 110 -9.27 -3.90 14.95
C PRO A 110 -10.65 -4.29 14.42
N GLY A 111 -10.86 -4.24 13.09
CA GLY A 111 -12.13 -4.59 12.47
C GLY A 111 -13.19 -3.48 12.59
N GLU A 112 -14.42 -3.80 12.19
CA GLU A 112 -15.60 -2.92 12.34
C GLU A 112 -15.45 -1.53 11.70
N GLY A 113 -14.61 -1.41 10.67
CA GLY A 113 -14.37 -0.15 9.96
C GLY A 113 -13.40 0.80 10.66
N ASN A 114 -12.85 0.43 11.81
CA ASN A 114 -11.82 1.20 12.50
C ASN A 114 -10.52 1.26 11.68
N PRO A 115 -9.68 2.30 11.82
CA PRO A 115 -8.41 2.37 11.10
C PRO A 115 -7.44 1.24 11.51
N VAL A 116 -6.67 0.74 10.54
CA VAL A 116 -5.56 -0.18 10.83
C VAL A 116 -4.47 0.57 11.59
N GLU A 117 -4.04 0.00 12.72
CA GLU A 117 -2.88 0.47 13.46
C GLU A 117 -1.58 0.12 12.71
N ARG A 118 -0.63 1.06 12.68
CA ARG A 118 0.70 0.87 12.11
C ARG A 118 1.74 1.07 13.21
N LEU A 119 2.36 -0.02 13.62
CA LEU A 119 3.28 -0.04 14.74
C LEU A 119 4.66 -0.50 14.28
N THR A 120 5.67 -0.07 15.01
CA THR A 120 7.02 -0.63 14.90
C THR A 120 7.50 -1.07 16.27
N VAL A 121 7.89 -2.34 16.38
CA VAL A 121 8.60 -2.87 17.55
C VAL A 121 10.08 -2.60 17.34
N SER A 122 10.45 -1.33 17.24
CA SER A 122 11.82 -0.84 17.13
C SER A 122 11.93 0.47 17.92
N ARG A 123 13.15 0.94 18.18
CA ARG A 123 13.38 2.11 19.05
C ARG A 123 12.76 3.40 18.49
N TYR A 124 12.66 3.51 17.17
CA TYR A 124 12.23 4.72 16.49
C TYR A 124 11.06 4.41 15.57
N GLY A 125 10.18 5.39 15.36
CA GLY A 125 9.20 5.34 14.29
C GLY A 125 9.87 5.29 12.92
N LEU A 126 9.09 4.99 11.88
CA LEU A 126 9.54 4.97 10.49
C LEU A 126 8.82 6.06 9.71
N GLY A 127 9.51 7.16 9.36
CA GLY A 127 9.00 8.25 8.52
C GLY A 127 7.70 8.93 9.00
N GLY A 128 7.30 8.80 10.28
CA GLY A 128 5.97 9.21 10.75
C GLY A 128 4.82 8.34 10.21
N LEU A 129 5.12 7.24 9.53
CA LEU A 129 4.18 6.27 8.98
C LEU A 129 3.87 5.12 9.94
N PHE A 130 4.78 4.84 10.88
CA PHE A 130 4.65 3.79 11.90
C PHE A 130 5.00 4.31 13.29
N ASN A 131 4.14 4.01 14.26
CA ASN A 131 4.29 4.43 15.65
C ASN A 131 5.20 3.45 16.42
N PRO A 132 6.28 3.91 17.09
CA PRO A 132 7.12 3.04 17.88
C PRO A 132 6.40 2.61 19.16
N VAL A 133 6.42 1.31 19.45
CA VAL A 133 5.77 0.71 20.64
C VAL A 133 6.74 -0.04 21.55
N TRP A 134 8.04 0.03 21.29
CA TRP A 134 9.06 -0.70 22.06
C TRP A 134 9.99 0.24 22.83
N ASP A 135 10.07 0.01 24.15
CA ASP A 135 11.05 0.63 25.04
C ASP A 135 12.03 -0.43 25.55
N PRO A 136 13.30 -0.44 25.06
CA PRO A 136 14.28 -1.43 25.46
C PRO A 136 14.70 -1.32 26.94
N ALA A 137 14.43 -0.20 27.61
CA ALA A 137 14.69 -0.08 29.05
C ALA A 137 13.65 -0.83 29.90
N LYS A 138 12.44 -1.02 29.38
CA LYS A 138 11.35 -1.75 30.05
C LYS A 138 11.31 -3.22 29.65
N GLN A 139 11.49 -3.50 28.36
CA GLN A 139 11.49 -4.84 27.80
C GLN A 139 12.75 -5.01 26.93
N PRO A 140 13.87 -5.53 27.47
CA PRO A 140 15.12 -5.65 26.72
C PRO A 140 15.04 -6.68 25.59
N ASP A 141 14.11 -7.65 25.66
CA ASP A 141 13.88 -8.62 24.58
C ASP A 141 12.85 -8.09 23.58
N GLN A 142 13.32 -7.71 22.39
CA GLN A 142 12.48 -7.19 21.31
C GLN A 142 11.45 -8.23 20.80
N TRP A 143 11.75 -9.53 20.88
CA TRP A 143 10.78 -10.56 20.50
C TRP A 143 9.69 -10.71 21.55
N ALA A 144 10.04 -10.62 22.84
CA ALA A 144 9.05 -10.57 23.91
C ALA A 144 8.14 -9.34 23.77
N ALA A 145 8.70 -8.17 23.41
CA ALA A 145 7.90 -6.98 23.12
C ALA A 145 6.93 -7.18 21.95
N LEU A 146 7.34 -7.90 20.89
CA LEU A 146 6.42 -8.28 19.81
C LEU A 146 5.28 -9.16 20.33
N ALA A 147 5.60 -10.16 21.16
CA ALA A 147 4.58 -11.05 21.73
C ALA A 147 3.59 -10.30 22.63
N GLU A 148 4.05 -9.31 23.40
CA GLU A 148 3.20 -8.42 24.22
C GLU A 148 2.26 -7.58 23.32
N VAL A 149 2.78 -7.01 22.23
CA VAL A 149 1.99 -6.25 21.24
C VAL A 149 0.88 -7.14 20.66
N ILE A 150 1.21 -8.36 20.24
CA ILE A 150 0.27 -9.33 19.70
C ILE A 150 -0.76 -9.75 20.77
N ALA A 151 -0.30 -10.05 21.98
CA ALA A 151 -1.17 -10.49 23.08
C ALA A 151 -2.22 -9.44 23.44
N ALA A 152 -1.82 -8.17 23.53
CA ALA A 152 -2.70 -7.05 23.88
C ALA A 152 -3.85 -6.83 22.88
N ARG A 153 -3.73 -7.38 21.66
CA ARG A 153 -4.69 -7.22 20.55
C ARG A 153 -5.58 -8.44 20.31
N HIS A 154 -5.27 -9.56 20.99
CA HIS A 154 -6.04 -10.80 20.93
C HIS A 154 -6.46 -11.26 19.51
N PRO A 155 -5.53 -11.30 18.53
CA PRO A 155 -5.88 -11.64 17.14
C PRO A 155 -6.34 -13.09 17.00
N GLN A 156 -7.22 -13.35 16.05
CA GLN A 156 -7.59 -14.70 15.60
C GLN A 156 -6.63 -15.23 14.52
N LYS A 157 -6.06 -14.35 13.68
CA LYS A 157 -5.02 -14.71 12.69
C LYS A 157 -3.84 -13.74 12.70
N ILE A 158 -2.64 -14.33 12.69
CA ILE A 158 -1.36 -13.63 12.66
C ILE A 158 -0.64 -14.00 11.36
N GLY A 159 -0.58 -13.08 10.41
CA GLY A 159 0.09 -13.26 9.12
C GLY A 159 1.60 -13.05 9.22
N LEU A 160 2.38 -14.00 8.69
CA LEU A 160 3.82 -13.88 8.45
C LEU A 160 4.14 -14.11 6.97
N ASP A 161 5.14 -13.40 6.45
CA ASP A 161 5.61 -13.52 5.06
C ASP A 161 6.46 -14.79 4.90
N VAL A 162 5.75 -15.91 4.87
CA VAL A 162 6.25 -17.25 4.56
C VAL A 162 5.43 -17.85 3.42
N SER A 163 6.08 -18.37 2.40
CA SER A 163 5.40 -18.87 1.20
C SER A 163 6.20 -19.97 0.52
N PRO A 164 5.59 -21.15 0.25
CA PRO A 164 6.22 -22.17 -0.59
C PRO A 164 6.06 -21.86 -2.09
N LEU A 165 5.30 -20.83 -2.48
CA LEU A 165 4.91 -20.56 -3.87
C LEU A 165 5.56 -19.30 -4.44
N SER A 166 5.90 -18.32 -3.61
CA SER A 166 6.42 -17.04 -4.06
C SER A 166 7.53 -16.51 -3.17
N ALA A 167 8.72 -16.37 -3.75
CA ALA A 167 9.86 -15.76 -3.08
C ALA A 167 9.60 -14.30 -2.65
N PHE A 168 8.65 -13.60 -3.27
CA PHE A 168 8.26 -12.24 -2.88
C PHE A 168 7.46 -12.19 -1.58
N ALA A 169 6.97 -13.33 -1.10
CA ALA A 169 6.23 -13.49 0.14
C ALA A 169 6.90 -14.48 1.11
N ASP A 170 8.19 -14.75 0.90
CA ASP A 170 9.00 -15.69 1.68
C ASP A 170 10.30 -15.03 2.18
N GLY A 171 10.22 -13.73 2.49
CA GLY A 171 11.38 -12.95 2.93
C GLY A 171 11.81 -13.21 4.37
N LEU A 172 10.97 -13.89 5.17
CA LEU A 172 11.27 -14.19 6.56
C LEU A 172 12.31 -15.30 6.69
N THR A 173 13.54 -14.95 7.06
CA THR A 173 14.59 -15.95 7.26
C THR A 173 14.24 -16.93 8.38
N ALA A 174 14.75 -18.16 8.30
CA ALA A 174 14.56 -19.19 9.33
C ALA A 174 14.90 -18.68 10.75
N SER A 175 15.95 -17.86 10.89
CA SER A 175 16.33 -17.28 12.19
C SER A 175 15.33 -16.26 12.73
N GLN A 176 14.72 -15.45 11.86
CA GLN A 176 13.67 -14.50 12.24
C GLN A 176 12.37 -15.22 12.54
N GLN A 177 12.00 -16.21 11.73
CA GLN A 177 10.82 -17.06 11.97
C GLN A 177 10.94 -17.78 13.32
N ALA A 178 12.09 -18.38 13.62
CA ALA A 178 12.34 -18.99 14.92
C ALA A 178 12.23 -17.98 16.08
N GLY A 179 12.70 -16.75 15.88
CA GLY A 179 12.57 -15.66 16.86
C GLY A 179 11.12 -15.26 17.13
N VAL A 180 10.33 -15.05 16.08
CA VAL A 180 8.89 -14.74 16.20
C VAL A 180 8.17 -15.88 16.90
N LEU A 181 8.29 -17.10 16.37
CA LEU A 181 7.58 -18.27 16.91
C LEU A 181 8.05 -18.60 18.33
N GLY A 182 9.32 -18.40 18.65
CA GLY A 182 9.87 -18.65 19.98
C GLY A 182 9.31 -17.74 21.07
N ALA A 183 8.86 -16.53 20.71
CA ALA A 183 8.28 -15.59 21.67
C ALA A 183 6.76 -15.74 21.85
N LEU A 184 6.08 -16.40 20.91
CA LEU A 184 4.64 -16.61 20.96
C LEU A 184 4.25 -17.77 21.87
N THR A 185 3.11 -17.65 22.55
CA THR A 185 2.51 -18.78 23.29
C THR A 185 2.05 -19.89 22.33
N PRO A 186 1.85 -21.14 22.80
CA PRO A 186 1.32 -22.21 21.96
C PRO A 186 0.00 -21.84 21.25
N ASP A 187 -0.91 -21.13 21.95
CA ASP A 187 -2.18 -20.66 21.39
C ASP A 187 -1.96 -19.59 20.31
N GLN A 188 -1.10 -18.60 20.54
CA GLN A 188 -0.78 -17.59 19.52
C GLN A 188 -0.11 -18.22 18.29
N ARG A 189 0.81 -19.17 18.48
CA ARG A 189 1.46 -19.89 17.38
C ARG A 189 0.47 -20.65 16.51
N ALA A 190 -0.57 -21.24 17.11
CA ALA A 190 -1.61 -21.95 16.35
C ALA A 190 -2.44 -21.02 15.44
N ARG A 191 -2.40 -19.71 15.68
CA ARG A 191 -3.07 -18.66 14.88
C ARG A 191 -2.19 -18.09 13.77
N VAL A 192 -0.93 -18.52 13.69
CA VAL A 192 -0.01 -18.06 12.65
C VAL A 192 -0.40 -18.67 11.30
N VAL A 193 -0.53 -17.81 10.29
CA VAL A 193 -0.86 -18.17 8.92
C VAL A 193 0.09 -17.49 7.93
N SER A 194 0.15 -17.99 6.71
CA SER A 194 0.87 -17.31 5.64
C SER A 194 0.18 -15.99 5.28
N ALA A 195 0.97 -14.92 5.18
CA ALA A 195 0.56 -13.61 4.68
C ALA A 195 0.84 -13.44 3.17
N GLU A 196 1.16 -14.50 2.44
CA GLU A 196 1.35 -14.49 0.98
C GLU A 196 0.33 -13.63 0.21
N PRO A 197 -1.00 -13.76 0.42
CA PRO A 197 -1.95 -12.94 -0.32
C PRO A 197 -1.83 -11.44 -0.02
N LEU A 198 -1.39 -11.04 1.19
CA LEU A 198 -1.13 -9.64 1.55
C LEU A 198 0.15 -9.15 0.89
N ALA A 199 1.23 -9.93 0.97
CA ALA A 199 2.51 -9.61 0.34
C ALA A 199 2.37 -9.40 -1.17
N ILE A 200 1.78 -10.37 -1.88
CA ILE A 200 1.53 -10.26 -3.33
C ILE A 200 0.55 -9.13 -3.64
N GLY A 201 -0.54 -9.03 -2.88
CA GLY A 201 -1.53 -7.98 -3.02
C GLY A 201 -0.92 -6.58 -2.92
N TRP A 202 -0.01 -6.38 -1.97
CA TRP A 202 0.72 -5.14 -1.78
C TRP A 202 1.61 -4.83 -2.99
N LEU A 203 2.47 -5.78 -3.37
CA LEU A 203 3.47 -5.57 -4.43
C LEU A 203 2.85 -5.34 -5.81
N GLN A 204 1.72 -5.98 -6.11
CA GLN A 204 1.08 -5.88 -7.43
C GLN A 204 0.14 -4.69 -7.59
N THR A 205 -0.36 -4.13 -6.50
CA THR A 205 -1.37 -3.05 -6.57
C THR A 205 -0.68 -1.70 -6.80
N ARG A 206 -1.25 -0.87 -7.67
CA ARG A 206 -0.88 0.55 -7.85
C ARG A 206 -2.09 1.43 -7.58
N THR A 207 -1.86 2.55 -6.91
CA THR A 207 -2.87 3.59 -6.71
C THR A 207 -3.11 4.37 -7.99
N SER A 208 -4.25 5.05 -8.08
CA SER A 208 -4.52 5.98 -9.18
C SER A 208 -3.48 7.11 -9.27
N ALA A 209 -2.95 7.55 -8.12
CA ALA A 209 -1.91 8.57 -8.05
C ALA A 209 -0.58 8.09 -8.65
N GLU A 210 -0.16 6.85 -8.35
CA GLU A 210 1.01 6.23 -8.99
C GLU A 210 0.80 6.07 -10.50
N MET A 211 -0.40 5.60 -10.91
CA MET A 211 -0.72 5.38 -12.32
C MET A 211 -0.80 6.67 -13.13
N ALA A 212 -1.16 7.80 -12.51
CA ALA A 212 -1.19 9.10 -13.18
C ALA A 212 0.20 9.54 -13.66
N THR A 213 1.28 9.09 -12.99
CA THR A 213 2.67 9.38 -13.39
C THR A 213 3.22 8.39 -14.42
N TYR A 214 2.57 7.24 -14.63
CA TYR A 214 3.06 6.21 -15.56
C TYR A 214 3.30 6.72 -17.01
N PRO A 215 2.42 7.56 -17.60
CA PRO A 215 2.69 8.14 -18.92
C PRO A 215 3.97 9.00 -18.97
N ASP A 216 4.33 9.65 -17.87
CA ASP A 216 5.53 10.50 -17.79
C ASP A 216 6.80 9.63 -17.77
N ILE A 217 6.74 8.50 -17.08
CA ILE A 217 7.81 7.49 -17.07
C ILE A 217 8.04 6.95 -18.48
N VAL A 218 6.96 6.57 -19.18
CA VAL A 218 7.03 6.09 -20.56
C VAL A 218 7.62 7.16 -21.47
N ARG A 219 7.12 8.41 -21.43
CA ARG A 219 7.69 9.49 -22.27
C ARG A 219 9.17 9.74 -22.00
N THR A 220 9.60 9.66 -20.74
CA THR A 220 11.01 9.80 -20.39
C THR A 220 11.84 8.66 -20.99
N ALA A 221 11.37 7.42 -20.91
CA ALA A 221 12.07 6.25 -21.45
C ALA A 221 12.17 6.27 -22.98
N HIS A 222 11.14 6.77 -23.68
CA HIS A 222 11.17 6.91 -25.14
C HIS A 222 12.01 8.10 -25.63
N ALA A 223 12.38 9.02 -24.75
CA ALA A 223 13.20 10.18 -25.06
C ALA A 223 14.72 9.92 -24.88
N ILE A 224 15.12 8.72 -24.44
CA ILE A 224 16.51 8.30 -24.17
C ILE A 224 16.84 7.10 -25.05
#